data_AF-F2L6K5-F1
#
_entry.id   AF-F2L6K5-F1
#
_cell.length_a   1.000
_cell.length_b   1.000
_cell.length_c   1.000
_cell.angle_alpha   90.00
_cell.angle_beta   90.00
_cell.angle_gamma   90.00
#
_symmetry.space_group_name_H-M   'P 1'
#
loop_
_entity.id
_entity.type
_entity.pdbx_description
1 polymer ?
#
loop_
_entity_poly.entity_id
_entity_poly.type
_entity_poly.pdbx_seq_one_letter_code
_entity_poly.pdbx_strand_id
1 'polypeptide(L)'
;MTTNPLTSTTSPLDARRGLHVSILRAADLPDCSNGGISGQVTRVTLVGDLVDYYDAAVLAPDEHAPAVRLIERAGMYGIAVPDRARPDRAGPMASGAFLYSSDSRFRALSAHLGCGGSAIPLHDRFETAEQYAALSSDY
;
A
#
# COMPACT_ATOMS: atom_id res chain seq x y z
N MET A 1 -16.48 -17.15 -42.40
CA MET A 1 -15.77 -17.47 -41.15
C MET A 1 -14.67 -16.44 -40.98
N THR A 2 -14.96 -15.38 -40.23
CA THR A 2 -14.06 -14.23 -40.04
C THR A 2 -13.66 -14.24 -38.57
N THR A 3 -12.41 -14.61 -38.30
CA THR A 3 -11.85 -14.65 -36.96
C THR A 3 -11.52 -13.22 -36.51
N ASN A 4 -12.25 -12.71 -35.52
CA ASN A 4 -11.87 -11.51 -34.79
C ASN A 4 -10.56 -11.79 -34.02
N PRO A 5 -9.53 -10.94 -34.12
CA PRO A 5 -8.41 -11.00 -33.21
C PRO A 5 -8.88 -10.54 -31.83
N LEU A 6 -8.67 -11.38 -30.82
CA LEU A 6 -8.77 -11.03 -29.41
C LEU A 6 -7.80 -9.88 -29.14
N THR A 7 -8.32 -8.66 -29.09
CA THR A 7 -7.59 -7.52 -28.51
C THR A 7 -7.36 -7.86 -27.04
N SER A 8 -6.13 -8.29 -26.76
CA SER A 8 -5.56 -8.26 -25.42
C SER A 8 -5.68 -6.81 -24.93
N THR A 9 -6.67 -6.56 -24.08
CA THR A 9 -6.75 -5.33 -23.30
C THR A 9 -5.68 -5.42 -22.22
N THR A 10 -4.43 -5.22 -22.62
CA THR A 10 -3.40 -4.74 -21.71
C THR A 10 -3.87 -3.36 -21.29
N SER A 11 -4.61 -3.28 -20.18
CA SER A 11 -4.77 -2.02 -19.44
C SER A 11 -3.38 -1.39 -19.35
N PRO A 12 -3.22 -0.10 -19.64
CA PRO A 12 -1.90 0.50 -19.63
C PRO A 12 -1.27 0.18 -18.28
N LEU A 13 -0.09 -0.47 -18.33
CA LEU A 13 0.81 -0.48 -17.19
C LEU A 13 0.82 0.94 -16.65
N ASP A 14 0.40 1.05 -15.41
CA ASP A 14 0.14 2.30 -14.72
C ASP A 14 1.26 3.30 -15.03
N ALA A 15 0.98 4.36 -15.80
CA ALA A 15 1.98 5.39 -16.08
C ALA A 15 2.36 6.15 -14.80
N ARG A 16 1.66 5.88 -13.69
CA ARG A 16 1.96 6.36 -12.36
C ARG A 16 3.35 5.92 -11.95
N ARG A 17 4.16 6.89 -11.56
CA ARG A 17 5.48 6.68 -10.96
C ARG A 17 5.40 7.00 -9.49
N GLY A 18 6.39 6.53 -8.76
CA GLY A 18 6.39 6.63 -7.31
C GLY A 18 7.76 6.43 -6.71
N LEU A 19 7.76 6.31 -5.39
CA LEU A 19 8.97 6.09 -4.59
C LEU A 19 9.00 4.65 -4.10
N HIS A 20 10.08 3.94 -4.43
CA HIS A 20 10.32 2.61 -3.86
C HIS A 20 10.66 2.71 -2.38
N VAL A 21 9.95 1.94 -1.55
CA VAL A 21 10.15 1.88 -0.10
C VAL A 21 10.09 0.44 0.39
N SER A 22 10.89 0.13 1.41
CA SER A 22 10.92 -1.19 2.01
C SER A 22 9.72 -1.41 2.93
N ILE A 23 9.21 -2.63 2.96
CA ILE A 23 8.25 -3.07 3.97
C ILE A 23 9.03 -3.60 5.18
N LEU A 24 8.78 -3.01 6.34
CA LEU A 24 9.24 -3.47 7.64
C LEU A 24 8.14 -4.31 8.28
N ARG A 25 8.52 -5.49 8.79
CA ARG A 25 7.66 -6.40 9.55
C ARG A 25 8.37 -6.82 10.83
N ALA A 26 7.62 -7.19 11.85
CA ALA A 26 8.18 -7.87 13.01
C ALA A 26 8.86 -9.18 12.56
N ALA A 27 10.07 -9.42 13.03
CA ALA A 27 10.85 -10.60 12.62
C ALA A 27 10.42 -11.87 13.38
N ASP A 28 9.75 -11.69 14.51
CA ASP A 28 9.37 -12.69 15.50
C ASP A 28 7.86 -12.98 15.53
N LEU A 29 7.07 -12.32 14.68
CA LEU A 29 5.63 -12.56 14.54
C LEU A 29 5.31 -13.29 13.23
N PRO A 30 4.24 -14.11 13.21
CA PRO A 30 3.72 -14.68 11.98
C PRO A 30 3.18 -13.58 11.04
N ASP A 31 2.89 -13.96 9.80
CA ASP A 31 2.26 -13.05 8.84
C ASP A 31 0.85 -12.66 9.29
N CYS A 32 0.70 -11.40 9.70
CA CYS A 32 -0.56 -10.78 10.13
C CYS A 32 -1.30 -10.06 8.99
N SER A 33 -0.81 -10.14 7.75
CA SER A 33 -1.38 -9.43 6.60
C SER A 33 -2.66 -10.07 6.04
N ASN A 34 -2.99 -11.30 6.44
CA ASN A 34 -4.10 -12.09 5.88
C ASN A 34 -4.08 -12.14 4.33
N GLY A 35 -2.90 -12.40 3.75
CA GLY A 35 -2.72 -12.36 2.30
C GLY A 35 -2.63 -10.94 1.72
N GLY A 36 -2.25 -9.97 2.54
CA GLY A 36 -1.93 -8.61 2.14
C GLY A 36 -0.61 -8.52 1.36
N ILE A 37 -0.28 -7.32 0.89
CA ILE A 37 0.94 -7.05 0.11
C ILE A 37 2.21 -7.34 0.93
N SER A 38 2.20 -7.00 2.21
CA SER A 38 3.29 -7.22 3.16
C SER A 38 3.59 -8.69 3.42
N GLY A 39 2.65 -9.60 3.17
CA GLY A 39 2.90 -11.04 3.19
C GLY A 39 3.62 -11.57 1.94
N GLN A 40 3.58 -10.81 0.83
CA GLN A 40 3.95 -11.30 -0.50
C GLN A 40 5.26 -10.71 -1.05
N VAL A 41 5.54 -9.43 -0.74
CA VAL A 41 6.70 -8.70 -1.25
C VAL A 41 7.44 -7.99 -0.12
N THR A 42 8.67 -7.55 -0.37
CA THR A 42 9.49 -6.83 0.61
C THR A 42 9.60 -5.33 0.33
N ARG A 43 9.02 -4.87 -0.77
CA ARG A 43 9.06 -3.49 -1.25
C ARG A 43 7.73 -3.13 -1.90
N VAL A 44 7.40 -1.85 -1.87
CA VAL A 44 6.26 -1.27 -2.59
C VAL A 44 6.68 0.04 -3.25
N THR A 45 5.81 0.53 -4.11
CA THR A 45 5.93 1.84 -4.74
C THR A 45 4.87 2.77 -4.17
N LEU A 46 5.28 3.78 -3.40
CA LEU A 46 4.40 4.86 -2.95
C LEU A 46 4.01 5.70 -4.18
N VAL A 47 2.71 5.84 -4.47
CA VAL A 47 2.20 6.63 -5.59
C VAL A 47 1.18 7.68 -5.13
N GLY A 48 0.88 8.65 -6.00
CA GLY A 48 -0.18 9.65 -5.84
C GLY A 48 0.35 11.07 -5.64
N ASP A 49 -0.56 12.04 -5.63
CA ASP A 49 -0.27 13.47 -5.72
C ASP A 49 0.74 13.98 -4.68
N LEU A 50 0.70 13.45 -3.46
CA LEU A 50 1.65 13.84 -2.42
C LEU A 50 3.08 13.38 -2.75
N VAL A 51 3.23 12.22 -3.37
CA VAL A 51 4.53 11.70 -3.85
C VAL A 51 5.04 12.55 -5.00
N ASP A 52 4.15 12.98 -5.90
CA ASP A 52 4.48 13.92 -6.99
C ASP A 52 4.92 15.28 -6.44
N TYR A 53 4.21 15.81 -5.43
CA TYR A 53 4.52 17.09 -4.79
C TYR A 53 5.94 17.16 -4.20
N TYR A 54 6.48 16.03 -3.72
CA TYR A 54 7.85 15.94 -3.20
C TYR A 54 8.87 15.45 -4.23
N ASP A 55 8.57 15.54 -5.54
CA ASP A 55 9.44 15.10 -6.64
C ASP A 55 9.95 13.65 -6.45
N ALA A 56 9.09 12.79 -5.89
CA ALA A 56 9.44 11.42 -5.52
C ALA A 56 8.92 10.38 -6.53
N ALA A 57 8.13 10.78 -7.52
CA ALA A 57 7.55 9.92 -8.54
C ALA A 57 8.55 9.51 -9.65
N VAL A 58 9.46 8.59 -9.30
CA VAL A 58 10.59 8.22 -10.16
C VAL A 58 10.50 6.80 -10.70
N LEU A 59 9.81 5.88 -10.05
CA LEU A 59 9.81 4.46 -10.42
C LEU A 59 8.40 3.98 -10.67
N ALA A 60 8.19 3.25 -11.76
CA ALA A 60 6.90 2.64 -12.05
C ALA A 60 6.69 1.44 -11.12
N PRO A 61 5.48 1.24 -10.57
CA PRO A 61 5.14 0.02 -9.85
C PRO A 61 5.27 -1.23 -10.75
N ASP A 62 5.67 -2.34 -10.13
CA ASP A 62 5.73 -3.66 -10.78
C ASP A 62 5.25 -4.77 -9.83
N GLU A 63 5.40 -6.03 -10.23
CA GLU A 63 4.99 -7.18 -9.43
C GLU A 63 5.84 -7.41 -8.16
N HIS A 64 7.05 -6.86 -8.10
CA HIS A 64 7.96 -6.95 -6.96
C HIS A 64 7.90 -5.71 -6.05
N ALA A 65 7.38 -4.60 -6.57
CA ALA A 65 7.14 -3.33 -5.88
C ALA A 65 5.75 -2.77 -6.25
N PRO A 66 4.66 -3.44 -5.85
CA PRO A 66 3.30 -3.04 -6.19
C PRO A 66 2.94 -1.67 -5.62
N ALA A 67 1.94 -1.04 -6.23
CA ALA A 67 1.51 0.30 -5.87
C ALA A 67 0.76 0.34 -4.52
N VAL A 68 1.15 1.29 -3.68
CA VAL A 68 0.44 1.70 -2.48
C VAL A 68 0.27 3.22 -2.50
N ARG A 69 -0.84 3.71 -1.95
CA ARG A 69 -1.13 5.14 -1.86
C ARG A 69 -1.20 5.58 -0.41
N LEU A 70 -0.94 6.86 -0.19
CA LEU A 70 -1.02 7.47 1.14
C LEU A 70 -2.45 7.95 1.40
N ILE A 71 -2.90 7.79 2.65
CA ILE A 71 -4.15 8.34 3.16
C ILE A 71 -3.80 9.25 4.33
N GLU A 72 -4.09 10.54 4.16
CA GLU A 72 -4.03 11.52 5.23
C GLU A 72 -5.23 11.34 6.18
N ARG A 73 -4.99 11.51 7.49
CA ARG A 73 -6.02 11.40 8.53
C ARG A 73 -6.00 12.66 9.39
N ALA A 74 -7.12 13.36 9.48
CA ALA A 74 -7.21 14.56 10.30
C ALA A 74 -6.98 14.23 11.80
N GLY A 75 -6.05 14.94 12.44
CA GLY A 75 -5.76 14.79 13.87
C GLY A 75 -5.01 13.49 14.24
N MET A 76 -4.57 12.69 13.27
CA MET A 76 -3.81 11.46 13.48
C MET A 76 -2.70 11.31 12.44
N TYR A 77 -1.79 10.36 12.64
CA TYR A 77 -0.84 10.00 11.60
C TYR A 77 -1.55 9.38 10.39
N GLY A 78 -1.06 9.69 9.19
CA GLY A 78 -1.50 9.08 7.95
C GLY A 78 -1.02 7.62 7.82
N ILE A 79 -1.61 6.90 6.87
CA ILE A 79 -1.31 5.49 6.61
C ILE A 79 -1.03 5.26 5.13
N ALA A 80 -0.35 4.17 4.81
CA ALA A 80 -0.30 3.64 3.45
C ALA A 80 -1.32 2.52 3.29
N VAL A 81 -1.95 2.42 2.12
CA VAL A 81 -2.85 1.32 1.75
C VAL A 81 -2.53 0.82 0.35
N PRO A 82 -2.84 -0.44 0.01
CA PRO A 82 -2.88 -0.89 -1.37
C PRO A 82 -3.69 0.05 -2.24
N ASP A 83 -3.12 0.41 -3.38
CA ASP A 83 -3.76 1.38 -4.27
C ASP A 83 -5.04 0.81 -4.92
N ARG A 84 -5.02 -0.49 -5.24
CA ARG A 84 -6.20 -1.20 -5.74
C ARG A 84 -7.21 -1.44 -4.61
N ALA A 85 -8.39 -0.84 -4.75
CA ALA A 85 -9.52 -1.08 -3.86
C ALA A 85 -9.97 -2.55 -3.91
N ARG A 86 -10.41 -3.08 -2.77
CA ARG A 86 -11.04 -4.40 -2.63
C ARG A 86 -12.45 -4.23 -2.06
N PRO A 87 -13.44 -3.85 -2.89
CA PRO A 87 -14.78 -3.50 -2.41
C PRO A 87 -15.54 -4.70 -1.80
N ASP A 88 -15.09 -5.93 -2.07
CA ASP A 88 -15.63 -7.18 -1.52
C ASP A 88 -15.09 -7.49 -0.11
N ARG A 89 -14.24 -6.62 0.47
CA ARG A 89 -13.56 -6.88 1.74
C ARG A 89 -13.81 -5.76 2.75
N ALA A 90 -13.91 -6.15 4.02
CA ALA A 90 -13.71 -5.28 5.16
C ALA A 90 -12.21 -5.00 5.30
N GLY A 91 -11.77 -3.82 4.90
CA GLY A 91 -10.35 -3.43 4.91
C GLY A 91 -10.05 -2.47 3.76
N PRO A 92 -9.04 -1.59 3.91
CA PRO A 92 -7.72 -1.90 4.46
C PRO A 92 -7.55 -1.65 5.97
N MET A 93 -6.99 -2.63 6.68
CA MET A 93 -6.70 -2.58 8.13
C MET A 93 -5.23 -2.81 8.44
N ALA A 94 -4.85 -2.48 9.68
CA ALA A 94 -3.49 -2.63 10.16
C ALA A 94 -3.05 -4.10 10.15
N SER A 95 -1.93 -4.37 9.47
CA SER A 95 -1.27 -5.69 9.45
C SER A 95 -0.09 -5.79 10.40
N GLY A 96 0.29 -4.69 11.07
CA GLY A 96 1.53 -4.59 11.83
C GLY A 96 2.77 -4.34 10.97
N ALA A 97 2.60 -4.11 9.67
CA ALA A 97 3.68 -3.72 8.76
C ALA A 97 3.84 -2.19 8.69
N PHE A 98 5.04 -1.75 8.31
CA PHE A 98 5.36 -0.35 8.09
C PHE A 98 6.16 -0.17 6.80
N LEU A 99 6.18 1.03 6.25
CA LEU A 99 6.99 1.44 5.11
C LEU A 99 8.14 2.31 5.57
N TYR A 100 9.33 2.10 5.02
CA TYR A 100 10.50 2.91 5.32
C TYR A 100 11.42 3.08 4.11
N SER A 101 12.05 4.25 4.02
CA SER A 101 13.20 4.50 3.16
C SER A 101 14.12 5.53 3.81
N SER A 102 15.41 5.44 3.53
CA SER A 102 16.39 6.47 3.91
C SER A 102 16.40 7.67 2.95
N ASP A 103 15.59 7.62 1.87
CA ASP A 103 15.41 8.73 0.94
C ASP A 103 14.86 9.98 1.65
N SER A 104 15.46 11.14 1.41
CA SER A 104 15.03 12.40 2.04
C SER A 104 13.60 12.78 1.68
N ARG A 105 13.13 12.41 0.48
CA ARG A 105 11.75 12.64 0.03
C ARG A 105 10.77 11.76 0.80
N PHE A 106 11.16 10.52 1.12
CA PHE A 106 10.36 9.67 2.04
C PHE A 106 10.23 10.32 3.42
N ARG A 107 11.33 10.87 3.96
CA ARG A 107 11.29 11.53 5.27
C ARG A 107 10.36 12.76 5.25
N ALA A 108 10.35 13.52 4.16
CA ALA A 108 9.43 14.65 3.99
C ALA A 108 7.97 14.18 3.91
N LEU A 109 7.68 13.14 3.12
CA LEU A 109 6.36 12.49 3.05
C LEU A 109 5.88 12.01 4.43
N SER A 110 6.73 11.28 5.15
CA SER A 110 6.42 10.77 6.48
C SER A 110 6.18 11.90 7.49
N ALA A 111 6.99 12.96 7.47
CA ALA A 111 6.75 14.14 8.30
C ALA A 111 5.44 14.84 7.95
N HIS A 112 5.11 14.96 6.66
CA HIS A 112 3.84 15.52 6.18
C HIS A 112 2.64 14.75 6.72
N LEU A 113 2.72 13.41 6.73
CA LEU A 113 1.68 12.54 7.29
C LEU A 113 1.63 12.52 8.82
N GLY A 114 2.41 13.35 9.53
CA GLY A 114 2.46 13.33 10.99
C GLY A 114 3.20 12.12 11.59
N CYS A 115 3.95 11.36 10.78
CA CYS A 115 4.80 10.25 11.22
C CYS A 115 6.23 10.73 11.62
N GLY A 116 6.48 12.04 11.62
CA GLY A 116 7.73 12.63 12.12
C GLY A 116 8.98 12.27 11.33
N GLY A 117 8.85 11.87 10.06
CA GLY A 117 9.97 11.39 9.24
C GLY A 117 10.39 9.95 9.54
N SER A 118 9.57 9.20 10.30
CA SER A 118 9.76 7.80 10.66
C SER A 118 8.99 6.86 9.71
N ALA A 119 8.89 5.57 10.06
CA ALA A 119 8.16 4.62 9.25
C ALA A 119 6.65 4.95 9.18
N ILE A 120 6.02 4.71 8.03
CA ILE A 120 4.58 4.95 7.80
C ILE A 120 3.84 3.62 7.97
N PRO A 121 2.78 3.54 8.79
CA PRO A 121 2.02 2.30 8.94
C PRO A 121 1.41 1.83 7.61
N LEU A 122 1.54 0.54 7.32
CA LEU A 122 0.91 -0.10 6.16
C LEU A 122 -0.35 -0.82 6.62
N HIS A 123 -1.47 -0.43 6.02
CA HIS A 123 -2.76 -1.06 6.21
C HIS A 123 -3.11 -1.85 4.95
N ASP A 124 -2.84 -3.15 4.97
CA ASP A 124 -3.05 -4.06 3.84
C ASP A 124 -3.70 -5.39 4.24
N ARG A 125 -4.19 -5.47 5.50
CA ARG A 125 -5.01 -6.59 5.94
C ARG A 125 -6.44 -6.42 5.44
N PHE A 126 -6.98 -7.46 4.80
CA PHE A 126 -8.35 -7.48 4.29
C PHE A 126 -9.09 -8.73 4.76
N GLU A 127 -10.27 -8.52 5.30
CA GLU A 127 -11.15 -9.56 5.80
C GLU A 127 -12.42 -9.59 4.95
N THR A 128 -13.11 -10.72 4.89
CA THR A 128 -14.52 -10.73 4.47
C THR A 128 -15.39 -10.05 5.52
N ALA A 129 -16.61 -9.67 5.16
CA ALA A 129 -17.56 -9.11 6.13
C ALA A 129 -17.82 -10.10 7.28
N GLU A 130 -17.89 -11.40 6.97
CA GLU A 130 -18.09 -12.48 7.94
C GLU A 130 -16.89 -12.61 8.88
N GLN A 131 -15.66 -12.59 8.35
CA GLN A 131 -14.44 -12.63 9.15
C GLN A 131 -14.33 -11.40 10.05
N TYR A 132 -14.64 -10.21 9.52
CA TYR A 132 -14.62 -8.98 10.31
C TYR A 132 -15.66 -9.01 11.43
N ALA A 133 -16.88 -9.47 11.13
CA ALA A 133 -17.93 -9.61 12.13
C ALA A 133 -17.51 -10.55 13.26
N ALA A 134 -16.94 -11.71 12.92
CA ALA A 134 -16.45 -12.69 13.91
C ALA A 134 -15.34 -12.14 14.82
N LEU A 135 -14.50 -11.24 14.32
CA LEU A 135 -13.45 -10.59 15.12
C LEU A 135 -13.96 -9.43 15.98
N SER A 136 -15.17 -8.94 15.69
CA SER A 136 -15.80 -7.81 16.38
C SER A 136 -16.85 -8.22 17.41
N SER A 137 -17.32 -9.47 17.39
CA SER A 137 -18.41 -9.96 18.25
C SER A 137 -18.00 -10.30 19.69
N ASP A 138 -16.71 -10.26 20.00
CA ASP A 138 -16.16 -10.57 21.33
C ASP A 138 -16.01 -9.32 22.24
N TYR A 139 -16.62 -8.20 21.87
CA TYR A 139 -16.65 -6.94 22.64
C TYR A 139 -18.07 -6.50 23.01
#